data_AF-A0A821YBP4-F1
#
_entry.id   AF-A0A821YBP4-F1
#
_cell.length_a   1.000
_cell.length_b   1.000
_cell.length_c   1.000
_cell.angle_alpha   90.00
_cell.angle_beta   90.00
_cell.angle_gamma   90.00
#
_symmetry.space_group_name_H-M   'P 1'
#
loop_
_entity.id
_entity.type
_entity.pdbx_description
1 polymer ?
#
loop_
_entity_poly.entity_id
_entity_poly.type
_entity_poly.pdbx_seq_one_letter_code
_entity_poly.pdbx_strand_id
1 'polypeptide(L)' 'AKMAKHPLQATDFIPGLAHHNAIYKEEEDAYKSWWKKTPLGKKRERFLDELESGEGDGKGK' A
#
# COMPACT_ATOMS: atom_id res chain seq x y z
N ALA A 1 19.37 20.27 20.30
CA ALA A 1 20.06 19.03 20.70
C ALA A 1 20.29 18.17 19.46
N LYS A 2 21.51 17.67 19.25
CA LYS A 2 21.84 16.77 18.14
C LYS A 2 21.29 15.38 18.49
N MET A 3 20.37 14.82 17.69
CA MET A 3 19.85 13.47 17.94
C MET A 3 20.99 12.45 17.87
N ALA A 4 21.06 11.56 18.87
CA ALA A 4 22.00 10.45 18.85
C ALA A 4 21.65 9.52 17.69
N LYS A 5 22.59 9.36 16.76
CA LYS A 5 22.45 8.45 15.61
C LYS A 5 22.66 7.02 16.10
N HIS A 6 21.57 6.35 16.47
CA HIS A 6 21.55 4.91 16.70
C HIS A 6 20.90 4.23 15.49
N PRO A 7 21.37 3.05 15.06
CA PRO A 7 20.67 2.26 14.05
C PRO A 7 19.31 1.85 14.61
N LEU A 8 18.24 2.09 13.87
CA LEU A 8 16.91 1.60 14.24
C LEU A 8 16.88 0.07 14.11
N GLN A 9 16.44 -0.60 15.17
CA GLN A 9 16.21 -2.04 15.19
C GLN A 9 14.77 -2.35 14.76
N ALA A 10 14.53 -3.58 14.32
CA ALA A 10 13.18 -4.02 13.93
C ALA A 10 12.13 -3.76 15.02
N THR A 11 12.52 -3.88 16.29
CA THR A 11 11.70 -3.61 17.47
C THR A 11 11.21 -2.17 17.56
N ASP A 12 11.98 -1.22 17.05
CA ASP A 12 11.65 0.22 17.11
C ASP A 12 10.52 0.58 16.13
N PHE A 13 10.29 -0.24 15.11
CA PHE A 13 9.18 -0.07 14.16
C PHE A 13 7.87 -0.66 14.68
N ILE A 14 7.92 -1.60 15.63
CA ILE A 14 6.74 -2.31 16.14
C ILE A 14 5.70 -1.34 16.71
N PRO A 15 6.05 -0.35 17.57
CA PRO A 15 5.04 0.55 18.13
C PRO A 15 4.30 1.37 17.07
N GLY A 16 4.98 1.78 15.99
CA GLY A 16 4.36 2.52 14.89
C GLY A 16 3.46 1.65 14.01
N LEU A 17 3.85 0.40 13.77
CA LEU A 17 3.09 -0.54 12.95
C LEU A 17 1.92 -1.18 13.70
N ALA A 18 2.06 -1.41 15.01
CA ALA A 18 1.03 -1.99 15.87
C ALA A 18 -0.07 -0.98 16.26
N HIS A 19 0.10 0.28 15.89
CA HIS A 19 -0.85 1.32 16.22
C HIS A 19 -2.12 1.19 15.37
N HIS A 20 -3.21 0.77 16.02
CA HIS A 20 -4.53 0.70 15.40
C HIS A 20 -5.23 2.05 15.47
N ASN A 21 -5.03 2.87 14.44
CA ASN A 21 -5.88 4.04 14.22
C ASN A 21 -7.21 3.58 13.61
N ALA A 22 -8.33 3.95 14.23
CA ALA A 22 -9.62 3.84 13.59
C ALA A 22 -9.62 4.74 12.34
N ILE A 23 -9.80 4.15 11.17
CA ILE A 23 -9.97 4.90 9.91
C ILE A 23 -11.48 5.04 9.72
N TYR A 24 -11.96 6.28 9.57
CA TYR A 24 -13.38 6.50 9.30
C TYR A 24 -13.71 6.03 7.88
N LYS A 25 -14.95 5.59 7.66
CA LYS A 25 -15.37 5.00 6.38
C LYS A 25 -15.13 5.96 5.22
N GLU A 26 -15.40 7.24 5.42
CA GLU A 26 -15.21 8.30 4.45
C GLU A 26 -13.73 8.47 4.07
N GLU A 27 -12.82 8.36 5.05
CA GLU A 27 -11.38 8.44 4.82
C GLU A 27 -10.88 7.22 4.06
N GLU A 28 -11.39 6.03 4.40
CA GLU A 28 -11.05 4.80 3.70
C GLU A 28 -11.51 4.85 2.23
N ASP A 29 -12.72 5.33 1.96
CA ASP A 29 -13.28 5.47 0.62
C ASP A 29 -12.56 6.56 -0.20
N ALA A 30 -12.21 7.68 0.43
CA ALA A 30 -11.40 8.72 -0.17
C ALA A 30 -10.00 8.21 -0.53
N TYR A 31 -9.36 7.45 0.38
CA TYR A 31 -8.06 6.83 0.16
C TYR A 31 -8.11 5.85 -1.02
N LYS A 32 -9.09 4.94 -1.07
CA LYS A 32 -9.27 4.00 -2.18
C LYS A 32 -9.45 4.75 -3.50
N SER A 33 -10.30 5.77 -3.52
CA SER A 33 -10.58 6.56 -4.72
C SER A 33 -9.34 7.31 -5.23
N TRP A 34 -8.51 7.83 -4.32
CA TRP A 34 -7.25 8.45 -4.67
C TRP A 34 -6.20 7.41 -5.12
N TRP A 35 -6.08 6.29 -4.40
CA TRP A 35 -5.11 5.24 -4.68
C TRP A 35 -5.27 4.68 -6.09
N LYS A 36 -6.50 4.43 -6.52
CA LYS A 36 -6.82 3.99 -7.89
C LYS A 36 -6.29 4.92 -8.98
N LYS A 37 -6.13 6.21 -8.68
CA LYS A 37 -5.59 7.20 -9.63
C LYS A 37 -4.07 7.14 -9.74
N THR A 38 -3.38 6.55 -8.76
CA THR A 38 -1.93 6.40 -8.78
C THR A 38 -1.48 5.40 -9.86
N PRO A 39 -0.24 5.50 -10.37
CA PRO A 39 0.28 4.50 -11.32
C PRO A 39 0.24 3.08 -10.78
N LEU A 40 0.49 2.91 -9.48
CA LEU A 40 0.49 1.60 -8.82
C LEU A 40 -0.94 1.05 -8.66
N GLY A 41 -1.90 1.91 -8.31
CA GLY A 41 -3.32 1.57 -8.29
C GLY A 41 -3.81 1.09 -9.65
N LYS A 42 -3.51 1.85 -10.72
CA LYS A 42 -3.87 1.47 -12.10
C LYS A 42 -3.23 0.16 -12.54
N LYS A 43 -1.95 -0.09 -12.19
CA LYS A 43 -1.29 -1.37 -12.48
C LYS A 43 -1.98 -2.53 -11.77
N ARG A 44 -2.38 -2.32 -10.51
CA ARG A 44 -3.12 -3.32 -9.73
C ARG A 44 -4.50 -3.60 -10.33
N GLU A 45 -5.25 -2.58 -10.75
CA GLU A 45 -6.56 -2.77 -11.40
C GLU A 45 -6.43 -3.60 -12.69
N ARG A 46 -5.48 -3.23 -13.58
CA ARG A 46 -5.24 -4.02 -14.81
C ARG A 46 -4.90 -5.48 -14.54
N PHE A 47 -4.06 -5.74 -13.53
CA PHE A 47 -3.71 -7.11 -13.15
C PHE A 47 -4.91 -7.89 -12.63
N LEU A 48 -5.81 -7.25 -11.89
CA LEU A 48 -7.03 -7.89 -11.41
C LEU A 48 -8.01 -8.16 -12.55
N ASP A 49 -8.17 -7.21 -13.47
CA ASP A 49 -9.01 -7.38 -14.67
C ASP A 49 -8.50 -8.52 -15.55
N GLU A 50 -7.18 -8.64 -15.71
CA GLU A 50 -6.51 -9.72 -16.46
C GLU A 50 -6.70 -11.08 -15.78
N LEU A 51 -6.62 -11.14 -14.45
CA LEU A 51 -6.89 -12.34 -13.66
C LEU A 51 -8.36 -12.78 -13.76
N GLU A 52 -9.30 -11.84 -13.78
CA GLU A 52 -10.74 -12.11 -13.88
C GLU A 52 -11.16 -12.51 -15.31
N SER A 53 -10.50 -11.94 -16.33
CA SER A 53 -10.79 -12.23 -17.75
C SER A 53 -10.23 -13.58 -18.23
N GLY A 54 -9.49 -14.31 -17.38
CA GLY A 54 -8.95 -15.62 -17.71
C GLY A 54 -7.83 -15.60 -18.77
N GLU A 55 -7.35 -14.43 -19.18
CA GLU A 55 -6.17 -14.26 -20.04
C GLU A 55 -4.89 -14.31 -19.18
N GLY A 56 -4.71 -15.41 -18.47
CA GLY A 56 -3.42 -15.73 -17.87
C GLY A 56 -2.51 -16.34 -18.92
N ASP A 57 -1.80 -15.53 -19.73
CA ASP A 57 -0.59 -16.00 -20.41
C ASP A 57 0.43 -14.88 -20.66
N GLY A 58 1.70 -15.21 -20.47
CA GLY A 58 2.78 -14.29 -20.20
C GLY A 58 3.20 -13.37 -21.35
N LYS A 59 3.70 -12.20 -20.98
CA LYS A 59 4.78 -11.53 -21.74
C LYS A 59 5.63 -10.66 -20.82
N GLY A 60 6.82 -11.18 -20.52
CA GLY A 60 7.88 -10.41 -19.88
C GLY A 60 8.43 -9.32 -20.81
N LYS A 61 8.74 -8.17 -20.20
CA LYS A 61 9.99 -7.42 -20.33
C LYS A 61 10.02 -6.32 -19.27
#